data_AF-A0A1F7NJE7-F1
#
_entry.id   AF-A0A1F7NJE7-F1
#
_cell.length_a   1.000
_cell.length_b   1.000
_cell.length_c   1.000
_cell.angle_alpha   90.00
_cell.angle_beta   90.00
_cell.angle_gamma   90.00
#
_symmetry.space_group_name_H-M   'P 1'
#
loop_
_entity.id
_entity.type
_entity.pdbx_description
1 polymer ?
#
loop_
_entity_poly.entity_id
_entity_poly.type
_entity_poly.pdbx_seq_one_letter_code
_entity_poly.pdbx_strand_id
1 'polypeptide(L)'
;MWLDPEYGVVRIITRVEGPGGAKMGDVAFSEHRKVSAGFFYPFRQELFLDSKLLEVASVRSVEVNTGLSDSLFDPDALLKGTSR
;
A
#
# COMPACT_ATOMS: atom_id res chain seq x y z
N MET A 1 -3.27 -14.67 2.66
CA MET A 1 -2.06 -13.86 2.42
C MET A 1 -1.00 -14.75 1.80
N TRP A 2 -0.25 -14.23 0.83
CA TRP A 2 0.82 -14.95 0.14
C TRP A 2 2.16 -14.34 0.52
N LEU A 3 3.12 -15.20 0.90
CA LEU A 3 4.42 -14.82 1.40
C LEU A 3 5.52 -15.37 0.49
N ASP A 4 6.47 -14.50 0.16
CA ASP A 4 7.73 -14.82 -0.47
C ASP A 4 8.85 -14.79 0.58
N PRO A 5 9.80 -15.75 0.58
CA PRO A 5 10.89 -15.78 1.57
C PRO A 5 11.84 -14.58 1.53
N GLU A 6 12.00 -13.92 0.37
CA GLU A 6 12.86 -12.75 0.18
C GLU A 6 12.08 -11.44 0.34
N TYR A 7 10.90 -11.36 -0.28
CA TYR A 7 10.13 -10.11 -0.37
C TYR A 7 9.06 -9.93 0.70
N GLY A 8 8.76 -10.96 1.49
CA GLY A 8 7.69 -10.91 2.48
C GLY A 8 6.31 -10.99 1.83
N VAL A 9 5.39 -10.08 2.15
CA VAL A 9 4.02 -10.14 1.64
C VAL A 9 3.96 -9.72 0.18
N VAL A 10 3.58 -10.64 -0.71
CA VAL A 10 3.48 -10.38 -2.17
C VAL A 10 2.04 -10.31 -2.67
N ARG A 11 1.07 -10.82 -1.90
CA ARG A 11 -0.35 -10.73 -2.26
C ARG A 11 -1.27 -10.87 -1.05
N ILE A 12 -2.33 -10.08 -1.02
CA ILE A 12 -3.39 -10.18 -0.01
C ILE A 12 -4.70 -10.44 -0.75
N ILE A 13 -5.37 -11.53 -0.40
CA ILE A 13 -6.70 -11.86 -0.92
C ILE A 13 -7.64 -11.89 0.28
N THR A 14 -8.73 -11.15 0.19
CA THR A 14 -9.69 -11.01 1.29
C THR A 14 -11.11 -10.81 0.77
N ARG A 15 -12.10 -11.15 1.58
CA ARG A 15 -13.49 -10.82 1.33
C ARG A 15 -13.73 -9.36 1.70
N VAL A 16 -14.35 -8.60 0.79
CA VAL A 16 -14.71 -7.19 0.97
C VAL A 16 -16.23 -7.09 0.97
N GLU A 17 -16.79 -6.55 2.05
CA GLU A 17 -18.23 -6.28 2.16
C GLU A 17 -18.54 -4.89 1.60
N GLY A 18 -19.64 -4.77 0.86
CA GLY A 18 -20.07 -3.50 0.29
C GLY A 18 -21.57 -3.47 -0.07
N PRO A 19 -22.08 -2.34 -0.58
CA PRO A 19 -23.52 -2.17 -0.86
C PRO A 19 -24.11 -3.20 -1.84
N GLY A 20 -23.27 -3.79 -2.69
CA GLY A 20 -23.65 -4.84 -3.65
C GLY A 20 -23.42 -6.27 -3.15
N GLY A 21 -23.21 -6.47 -1.85
CA GLY A 21 -22.82 -7.75 -1.25
C GLY A 21 -21.31 -7.98 -1.24
N ALA A 22 -20.93 -9.16 -0.77
CA ALA A 22 -19.54 -9.54 -0.61
C ALA A 22 -18.85 -9.81 -1.94
N LYS A 23 -17.63 -9.30 -2.08
CA LYS A 23 -16.78 -9.47 -3.26
C LYS A 23 -15.39 -9.96 -2.86
N MET A 24 -14.64 -10.50 -3.82
CA MET A 24 -13.26 -10.87 -3.60
C MET A 24 -12.34 -9.67 -3.87
N GLY A 25 -11.74 -9.14 -2.82
CA GLY A 25 -10.66 -8.15 -2.93
C GLY A 25 -9.30 -8.85 -3.03
N ASP A 26 -8.45 -8.32 -3.88
CA ASP A 26 -7.12 -8.87 -4.12
C ASP A 26 -6.13 -7.73 -4.39
N VAL A 27 -5.04 -7.70 -3.64
CA VAL A 27 -3.96 -6.73 -3.82
C VAL A 27 -2.69 -7.50 -4.13
N ALA A 28 -2.12 -7.27 -5.30
CA ALA A 28 -0.85 -7.82 -5.73
C ALA A 28 0.27 -6.78 -5.60
N PHE A 29 1.39 -7.20 -5.02
CA PHE A 29 2.59 -6.39 -4.87
C PHE A 29 3.68 -6.90 -5.81
N SER A 30 4.27 -6.00 -6.59
CA SER A 30 5.31 -6.33 -7.58
C SER A 30 6.37 -5.23 -7.65
N GLU A 31 7.41 -5.47 -8.45
CA GLU A 31 8.58 -4.59 -8.55
C GLU A 31 9.21 -4.30 -7.19
N HIS A 32 9.44 -5.35 -6.39
CA HIS A 32 10.09 -5.23 -5.10
C HIS A 32 11.52 -4.75 -5.28
N ARG A 33 11.88 -3.64 -4.64
CA ARG A 33 13.24 -3.09 -4.63
C ARG A 33 13.72 -2.97 -3.21
N LYS A 34 14.99 -3.28 -2.98
CA LYS A 34 15.62 -3.13 -1.66
C LYS A 34 15.74 -1.64 -1.33
N VAL A 35 15.20 -1.21 -0.19
CA VAL A 35 15.24 0.20 0.24
C VAL A 35 15.95 0.39 1.59
N SER A 36 16.15 -0.67 2.36
CA SER A 36 17.02 -0.67 3.54
C SER A 36 17.58 -2.07 3.83
N ALA A 37 18.38 -2.21 4.89
CA ALA A 37 18.93 -3.50 5.29
C ALA A 37 17.81 -4.47 5.67
N GLY A 38 17.63 -5.52 4.86
CA GLY A 38 16.63 -6.56 5.09
C GLY A 38 15.20 -6.17 4.71
N PHE A 39 14.99 -5.06 3.98
CA PHE A 39 13.66 -4.60 3.62
C PHE A 39 13.54 -4.28 2.13
N PHE A 40 12.57 -4.95 1.49
CA PHE A 40 12.15 -4.72 0.12
C PHE A 40 10.77 -4.05 0.11
N TYR A 41 10.63 -3.00 -0.69
CA TYR A 41 9.38 -2.28 -0.85
C TYR A 41 8.82 -2.52 -2.26
N PRO A 42 7.50 -2.77 -2.42
CA PRO A 42 6.89 -2.94 -3.74
C PRO A 42 6.66 -1.61 -4.45
N PHE A 43 7.29 -1.43 -5.62
CA PHE A 43 7.13 -0.21 -6.42
C PHE A 43 5.88 -0.21 -7.31
N ARG A 44 5.19 -1.35 -7.41
CA ARG A 44 3.93 -1.48 -8.15
C ARG A 44 2.91 -2.27 -7.34
N GLN A 45 1.71 -1.72 -7.20
CA GLN A 45 0.60 -2.33 -6.47
C GLN A 45 -0.62 -2.35 -7.38
N GLU A 46 -1.30 -3.49 -7.46
CA GLU A 46 -2.48 -3.67 -8.29
C GLU A 46 -3.64 -4.14 -7.42
N LEU A 47 -4.74 -3.38 -7.42
CA LEU A 47 -5.95 -3.71 -6.69
C LEU A 47 -6.98 -4.29 -7.66
N PHE A 48 -7.52 -5.44 -7.31
CA PHE A 48 -8.57 -6.14 -8.03
C PHE A 48 -9.80 -6.32 -7.15
N LEU A 49 -10.97 -6.31 -7.79
CA LEU A 49 -12.24 -6.68 -7.19
C LEU A 49 -12.95 -7.65 -8.14
N ASP A 50 -13.24 -8.87 -7.65
CA ASP A 50 -13.77 -9.98 -8.46
C ASP A 50 -12.94 -10.20 -9.74
N SER A 51 -11.61 -10.23 -9.59
CA SER A 51 -10.63 -10.38 -10.68
C SER A 51 -10.58 -9.24 -11.71
N LYS A 52 -11.36 -8.17 -11.53
CA LYS A 52 -11.26 -6.96 -12.36
C LYS A 52 -10.28 -5.99 -11.74
N LEU A 53 -9.30 -5.55 -12.52
CA LEU A 53 -8.36 -4.51 -12.11
C LEU A 53 -9.12 -3.20 -11.87
N LEU A 54 -8.94 -2.61 -10.70
CA LEU A 54 -9.53 -1.34 -10.31
C LEU A 54 -8.50 -0.21 -10.27
N GLU A 55 -7.31 -0.50 -9.75
CA GLU A 55 -6.27 0.50 -9.53
C GLU A 55 -4.89 -0.10 -9.77
N VAL A 56 -4.00 0.73 -10.32
CA VAL A 56 -2.56 0.49 -10.35
C VAL A 56 -1.88 1.68 -9.68
N ALA A 57 -1.17 1.43 -8.59
CA ALA A 57 -0.32 2.42 -7.94
C ALA A 57 1.14 2.14 -8.28
N SER A 58 1.84 3.14 -8.81
CA SER A 58 3.28 3.11 -9.07
C SER A 58 4.00 4.09 -8.16
N VAL A 59 4.95 3.57 -7.38
CA VAL A 59 5.79 4.38 -6.50
C VAL A 59 7.03 4.80 -7.25
N ARG A 60 7.35 6.11 -7.22
CA ARG A 60 8.52 6.66 -7.91
C ARG A 60 9.79 6.56 -7.08
N SER A 61 9.69 6.90 -5.80
CA SER A 61 10.82 6.91 -4.86
C SER A 61 10.33 6.56 -3.46
N VAL A 62 11.25 6.01 -2.67
CA VAL A 62 11.06 5.71 -1.25
C VAL A 62 12.32 6.13 -0.53
N GLU A 63 12.16 6.92 0.53
CA GLU A 63 13.22 7.26 1.47
C GLU A 63 12.87 6.68 2.84
N VAL A 64 13.87 6.13 3.52
CA VAL A 64 13.71 5.45 4.80
C VAL A 64 14.45 6.20 5.89
N ASN A 65 13.92 6.14 7.12
CA ASN A 65 14.57 6.72 8.32
C ASN A 65 14.93 8.21 8.19
N THR A 66 14.12 8.99 7.50
CA THR A 66 14.34 10.43 7.27
C THR A 66 14.05 11.31 8.50
N GLY A 67 13.65 10.72 9.63
CA GLY A 67 13.35 11.45 10.86
C GLY A 67 12.11 12.35 10.72
N LEU A 68 11.04 11.84 10.12
CA LEU A 68 9.77 12.56 9.98
C LEU A 68 9.27 13.04 11.36
N SER A 69 8.83 14.30 11.42
CA SER A 69 8.26 14.89 12.64
C SER A 69 6.93 14.25 13.01
N ASP A 70 6.70 13.97 14.29
CA ASP A 70 5.43 13.47 14.83
C ASP A 70 4.23 14.39 14.48
N SER A 71 4.49 15.68 14.29
CA SER A 71 3.47 16.66 13.88
C SER A 71 2.83 16.35 12.52
N LEU A 72 3.47 15.56 11.66
CA LEU A 72 2.87 15.10 10.39
C LEU A 72 1.72 14.11 10.61
N PHE A 73 1.61 13.56 11.82
CA PHE A 73 0.60 12.58 12.21
C PHE A 73 -0.39 13.16 13.24
N ASP A 74 -0.28 14.45 13.59
CA ASP A 74 -1.24 15.15 14.43
C ASP A 74 -2.53 15.46 13.63
N PRO A 75 -3.68 14.88 14.01
CA PRO A 75 -4.95 15.12 13.33
C PRO A 75 -5.33 16.61 13.24
N ASP A 76 -5.02 17.40 14.27
CA ASP A 76 -5.33 18.83 14.29
C ASP A 76 -4.45 19.62 13.32
N ALA A 77 -3.23 19.14 13.08
CA ALA A 77 -2.34 19.71 12.07
C ALA A 77 -2.82 19.38 10.65
N LEU A 78 -3.34 18.17 10.42
CA LEU A 78 -3.88 17.75 9.12
C LEU A 78 -5.11 18.55 8.70
N LEU A 79 -5.98 18.92 9.64
CA LEU A 79 -7.20 19.68 9.37
C LEU A 79 -6.96 21.16 9.01
N LYS A 80 -5.80 21.72 9.39
CA LYS A 80 -5.47 23.14 9.16
C LYS A 80 -4.93 23.43 7.76
N GLY A 81 -4.66 22.40 6.95
CA GLY A 81 -4.05 22.52 5.62
C GLY A 81 -4.98 22.97 4.48
N THR A 82 -6.28 23.15 4.71
CA THR A 82 -7.30 23.38 3.66
C THR A 82 -7.79 24.82 3.51
N SER A 83 -7.14 25.81 4.11
CA SER A 83 -7.39 27.22 3.77
C SER A 83 -6.37 27.71 2.73
N ARG A 84 -6.67 27.49 1.45
CA ARG A 84 -6.14 28.28 0.32
C ARG A 84 -7.25 28.61 -0.64
#